data_AF-A0A958T335-F1
#
_entry.id   AF-A0A958T335-F1
#
_cell.length_a   1.000
_cell.length_b   1.000
_cell.length_c   1.000
_cell.angle_alpha   90.00
_cell.angle_beta   90.00
_cell.angle_gamma   90.00
#
_symmetry.space_group_name_H-M   'P 1'
#
loop_
_entity.id
_entity.type
_entity.pdbx_description
1 polymer ?
#
loop_
_entity_poly.entity_id
_entity_poly.type
_entity_poly.pdbx_seq_one_letter_code
_entity_poly.pdbx_strand_id
1 'polypeptide(L)'
;ATPKRGKMKGAQVIVMGKVTEYAAGQSSQSYGPVKIANNKAHIGFIIQLINVETRELIDSKSFNVDGSAGGFKGVKVGGVRMAGSIQDNKALANACEKGIIEAIEYIVSSKDKMPLPDANNVNAKDGTYITILNADYSKVKTVAELLSSKGKVSNKEIVDGTGSFFLEHSMKTDAIADLIDSKLGNKYSIQSLEEGEITLVAK
;
A
#
# COMPACT_ATOMS: atom_id res chain seq x y z
N ALA A 1 -10.39 -10.15 9.10
CA ALA A 1 -9.50 -9.67 10.17
C ALA A 1 -9.19 -8.20 9.89
N THR A 2 -9.65 -7.30 10.74
CA THR A 2 -9.33 -5.87 10.64
C THR A 2 -7.84 -5.68 10.97
N PRO A 3 -7.05 -4.99 10.15
CA PRO A 3 -5.62 -4.80 10.42
C PRO A 3 -5.45 -4.05 11.75
N LYS A 4 -4.71 -4.64 12.68
CA LYS A 4 -4.35 -3.99 13.96
C LYS A 4 -3.39 -2.84 13.69
N ARG A 5 -3.61 -1.69 14.32
CA ARG A 5 -2.73 -0.50 14.26
C ARG A 5 -1.32 -0.94 14.70
N GLY A 6 -0.28 -0.49 13.99
CA GLY A 6 1.11 -0.94 14.21
C GLY A 6 1.52 -2.23 13.47
N LYS A 7 0.57 -3.03 12.95
CA LYS A 7 0.85 -4.20 12.10
C LYS A 7 0.50 -3.97 10.62
N MET A 8 0.43 -2.71 10.16
CA MET A 8 0.30 -2.44 8.73
C MET A 8 1.59 -2.87 8.04
N LYS A 9 1.58 -4.04 7.40
CA LYS A 9 2.69 -4.49 6.54
C LYS A 9 2.91 -3.41 5.48
N GLY A 10 4.08 -2.77 5.49
CA GLY A 10 4.47 -1.83 4.45
C GLY A 10 4.41 -2.52 3.07
N ALA A 11 4.14 -1.73 2.03
CA ALA A 11 4.13 -2.26 0.66
C ALA A 11 5.51 -2.86 0.35
N GLN A 12 5.55 -4.15 0.02
CA GLN A 12 6.81 -4.89 -0.13
C GLN A 12 7.51 -4.64 -1.48
N VAL A 13 6.67 -4.43 -2.48
CA VAL A 13 7.05 -4.23 -3.86
C VAL A 13 6.19 -3.10 -4.39
N ILE A 14 6.81 -2.17 -5.12
CA ILE A 14 6.09 -1.18 -5.91
C ILE A 14 5.88 -1.76 -7.30
N VAL A 15 4.63 -1.80 -7.74
CA VAL A 15 4.27 -2.12 -9.12
C VAL A 15 4.11 -0.80 -9.88
N MET A 16 4.94 -0.56 -10.88
CA MET A 16 4.83 0.62 -11.75
C MET A 16 4.45 0.20 -13.16
N GLY A 17 3.45 0.88 -13.73
CA GLY A 17 3.11 0.78 -15.14
C GLY A 17 3.61 1.99 -15.93
N LYS A 18 4.22 1.76 -17.08
CA LYS A 18 4.60 2.79 -18.06
C LYS A 18 3.91 2.51 -19.38
N VAL A 19 3.01 3.38 -19.80
CA VAL A 19 2.39 3.27 -21.14
C VAL A 19 3.44 3.65 -22.18
N THR A 20 3.72 2.75 -23.11
CA THR A 20 4.72 2.93 -24.16
C THR A 20 4.07 3.23 -25.51
N GLU A 21 2.90 2.66 -25.76
CA GLU A 21 2.20 2.82 -27.04
C GLU A 21 0.70 3.01 -26.83
N TYR A 22 0.12 3.87 -27.66
CA TYR A 22 -1.31 4.12 -27.71
C TYR A 22 -1.70 4.33 -29.16
N ALA A 23 -2.59 3.48 -29.68
CA ALA A 23 -3.22 3.69 -30.98
C ALA A 23 -4.72 3.40 -30.90
N ALA A 24 -5.55 4.40 -31.14
CA ALA A 24 -6.99 4.24 -31.31
C ALA A 24 -7.34 4.54 -32.77
N GLY A 25 -7.81 3.52 -33.50
CA GLY A 25 -8.03 3.62 -34.95
C GLY A 25 -9.41 3.12 -35.37
N GLN A 26 -10.15 3.95 -36.11
CA GLN A 26 -11.29 3.50 -36.89
C GLN A 26 -10.79 2.84 -38.18
N SER A 27 -10.75 1.51 -38.23
CA SER A 27 -10.62 0.82 -39.52
C SER A 27 -11.99 0.76 -40.19
N SER A 28 -12.25 1.67 -41.13
CA SER A 28 -13.44 1.63 -41.98
C SER A 28 -13.22 0.65 -43.14
N GLN A 29 -13.72 -0.58 -43.00
CA GLN A 29 -13.80 -1.52 -44.11
C GLN A 29 -15.22 -1.40 -44.71
N SER A 30 -15.32 -0.78 -45.89
CA SER A 30 -16.60 -0.56 -46.56
C SER A 30 -16.95 -1.80 -47.38
N TYR A 31 -18.03 -2.50 -47.03
CA TYR A 31 -18.63 -3.56 -47.83
C TYR A 31 -20.04 -3.08 -48.23
N GLY A 32 -20.15 -2.47 -49.40
CA GLY A 32 -21.43 -1.92 -49.90
C GLY A 32 -21.95 -0.70 -49.10
N PRO A 33 -23.28 -0.43 -49.09
CA PRO A 33 -23.88 0.75 -48.46
C PRO A 33 -23.90 0.71 -46.91
N VAL A 34 -23.35 -0.33 -46.28
CA VAL A 34 -23.36 -0.50 -44.82
C VAL A 34 -21.96 -0.23 -44.27
N LYS A 35 -21.81 0.88 -43.53
CA LYS A 35 -20.57 1.19 -42.79
C LYS A 35 -20.56 0.40 -41.47
N ILE A 36 -19.75 -0.66 -41.38
CA ILE A 36 -19.47 -1.34 -40.11
C ILE A 36 -18.22 -0.69 -39.50
N ALA A 37 -18.41 0.16 -38.50
CA ALA A 37 -17.31 0.79 -37.76
C ALA A 37 -16.73 -0.20 -36.74
N ASN A 38 -15.67 -0.92 -37.13
CA ASN A 38 -14.91 -1.75 -36.20
C ASN A 38 -13.93 -0.87 -35.42
N ASN A 39 -14.36 -0.39 -34.26
CA ASN A 39 -13.52 0.40 -33.37
C ASN A 39 -12.52 -0.54 -32.65
N LYS A 40 -11.25 -0.47 -33.03
CA LYS A 40 -10.12 -1.19 -32.40
C LYS A 40 -9.20 -0.20 -31.69
N ALA A 41 -8.63 -0.63 -30.57
CA ALA A 41 -7.63 0.13 -29.84
C ALA A 41 -6.48 -0.78 -29.46
N HIS A 42 -5.26 -0.26 -29.53
CA HIS A 42 -4.03 -0.92 -29.13
C HIS A 42 -3.40 -0.14 -27.97
N ILE A 43 -2.94 -0.86 -26.95
CA ILE A 43 -2.18 -0.31 -25.84
C ILE A 43 -0.93 -1.16 -25.63
N GLY A 44 0.23 -0.51 -25.67
CA GLY A 44 1.49 -1.06 -25.19
C GLY A 44 1.86 -0.46 -23.85
N PHE A 45 2.25 -1.28 -22.87
CA PHE A 45 2.76 -0.81 -21.59
C PHE A 45 3.76 -1.79 -20.98
N ILE A 46 4.64 -1.26 -20.14
CA ILE A 46 5.61 -2.03 -19.37
C ILE A 46 5.20 -2.02 -17.90
N ILE A 47 5.20 -3.18 -17.27
CA ILE A 47 5.14 -3.32 -15.82
C ILE A 47 6.56 -3.51 -15.28
N GLN A 48 6.86 -2.81 -14.19
CA GLN A 48 8.10 -2.92 -13.43
C GLN A 48 7.75 -3.23 -11.98
N LEU A 49 8.37 -4.27 -11.44
CA LEU A 49 8.32 -4.60 -10.01
C LEU A 49 9.61 -4.09 -9.37
N ILE A 50 9.48 -3.23 -8.36
CA ILE A 50 10.63 -2.61 -7.69
C ILE A 50 10.63 -3.00 -6.22
N ASN A 51 11.80 -3.42 -5.73
CA ASN A 51 12.02 -3.65 -4.32
C ASN A 51 12.01 -2.31 -3.58
N VAL A 52 11.16 -2.16 -2.56
CA VAL A 52 10.99 -0.88 -1.85
C VAL A 52 12.19 -0.54 -0.97
N GLU A 53 12.93 -1.55 -0.50
CA GLU A 53 14.12 -1.38 0.33
C GLU A 53 15.33 -0.99 -0.51
N THR A 54 15.66 -1.81 -1.51
CA THR A 54 16.89 -1.60 -2.33
C THR A 54 16.68 -0.62 -3.48
N ARG A 55 15.42 -0.35 -3.87
CA ARG A 55 15.04 0.37 -5.10
C ARG A 55 15.49 -0.32 -6.39
N GLU A 56 15.90 -1.58 -6.31
CA GLU A 56 16.29 -2.37 -7.47
C GLU A 56 15.06 -2.91 -8.21
N LEU A 57 15.21 -3.07 -9.52
CA LEU A 57 14.21 -3.70 -10.37
C LEU A 57 14.21 -5.21 -10.11
N ILE A 58 13.13 -5.73 -9.56
CA ILE A 58 12.91 -7.17 -9.34
C ILE A 58 12.63 -7.85 -10.67
N ASP A 59 11.73 -7.26 -11.45
CA ASP A 59 11.34 -7.80 -12.74
C ASP A 59 10.66 -6.74 -13.61
N SER A 60 10.69 -6.94 -14.93
CA SER A 60 9.99 -6.08 -15.87
C SER A 60 9.51 -6.83 -17.10
N LYS A 61 8.26 -6.55 -17.50
CA LYS A 61 7.66 -7.15 -18.69
C LYS A 61 6.84 -6.15 -19.48
N SER A 62 6.96 -6.20 -20.80
CA SER A 62 6.14 -5.46 -21.75
C SER A 62 4.90 -6.25 -22.13
N PHE A 63 3.79 -5.55 -22.28
CA PHE A 63 2.49 -6.06 -22.69
C PHE A 63 1.98 -5.21 -23.85
N ASN A 64 1.50 -5.86 -24.90
CA ASN A 64 0.92 -5.22 -26.08
C ASN A 64 -0.44 -5.85 -26.31
N VAL A 65 -1.51 -5.07 -26.14
CA VAL A 65 -2.87 -5.60 -26.05
C VAL A 65 -3.81 -4.84 -26.96
N ASP A 66 -4.57 -5.61 -27.74
CA ASP A 66 -5.62 -5.13 -28.61
C ASP A 66 -7.00 -5.29 -27.96
N GLY A 67 -7.78 -4.21 -27.98
CA GLY A 67 -9.17 -4.15 -27.56
C GLY A 67 -10.11 -3.84 -28.72
N SER A 68 -11.30 -4.40 -28.65
CA SER A 68 -12.38 -4.15 -29.61
C SER A 68 -13.65 -3.73 -28.85
N ALA A 69 -14.45 -2.86 -29.47
CA ALA A 69 -15.65 -2.30 -28.83
C ALA A 69 -16.72 -3.36 -28.46
N GLY A 70 -16.67 -4.57 -29.03
CA GLY A 70 -17.62 -5.65 -28.79
C GLY A 70 -17.32 -6.54 -27.58
N GLY A 71 -16.18 -6.38 -26.90
CA GLY A 71 -15.73 -7.32 -25.85
C GLY A 71 -15.78 -6.82 -24.40
N PHE A 72 -16.13 -5.54 -24.15
CA PHE A 72 -16.20 -5.01 -22.78
C PHE A 72 -17.48 -5.50 -22.07
N LYS A 73 -17.35 -6.51 -21.21
CA LYS A 73 -18.38 -6.98 -20.29
C LYS A 73 -17.94 -6.66 -18.87
N GLY A 74 -17.94 -5.36 -18.52
CA GLY A 74 -17.34 -4.77 -17.32
C GLY A 74 -17.12 -5.69 -16.11
N VAL A 75 -15.93 -5.59 -15.51
CA VAL A 75 -15.50 -6.38 -14.36
C VAL A 75 -16.47 -6.25 -13.17
N LYS A 76 -16.94 -7.39 -12.65
CA LYS A 76 -17.57 -7.48 -11.33
C LYS A 76 -16.50 -7.88 -10.31
N VAL A 77 -16.09 -6.94 -9.46
CA VAL A 77 -15.26 -7.25 -8.28
C VAL A 77 -16.13 -7.05 -7.04
N GLY A 78 -16.38 -8.12 -6.28
CA GLY A 78 -17.08 -8.04 -4.99
C GLY A 78 -18.53 -7.54 -5.04
N GLY A 79 -19.26 -7.75 -6.14
CA GLY A 79 -20.65 -7.30 -6.30
C GLY A 79 -20.80 -5.84 -6.75
N VAL A 80 -19.72 -5.06 -6.75
CA VAL A 80 -19.70 -3.70 -7.30
C VAL A 80 -19.32 -3.79 -8.78
N ARG A 81 -20.25 -3.39 -9.65
CA ARG A 81 -19.95 -3.19 -11.07
C ARG A 81 -19.16 -1.90 -11.18
N MET A 82 -17.88 -1.98 -11.55
CA MET A 82 -17.09 -0.81 -11.92
C MET A 82 -17.56 -0.36 -13.31
N ALA A 83 -18.78 0.18 -13.39
CA ALA A 83 -19.34 0.75 -14.60
C ALA A 83 -18.77 2.16 -14.74
N GLY A 84 -17.53 2.26 -15.22
CA GLY A 84 -17.00 3.54 -15.68
C GLY A 84 -17.88 4.07 -16.81
N SER A 85 -18.42 5.26 -16.63
CA SER A 85 -19.10 6.10 -17.61
C SER A 85 -18.15 6.51 -18.74
N ILE A 86 -17.63 5.53 -19.49
CA ILE A 86 -16.74 5.73 -20.64
C ILE A 86 -17.54 5.32 -21.89
N GLN A 87 -18.46 6.18 -22.32
CA GLN A 87 -19.21 5.97 -23.57
C GLN A 87 -18.32 6.16 -24.81
N ASP A 88 -17.18 6.86 -24.69
CA ASP A 88 -16.46 7.35 -25.86
C ASP A 88 -15.33 6.42 -26.38
N ASN A 89 -14.89 5.40 -25.63
CA ASN A 89 -13.86 4.48 -26.15
C ASN A 89 -13.89 3.06 -25.56
N LYS A 90 -14.97 2.31 -25.84
CA LYS A 90 -15.14 0.90 -25.39
C LYS A 90 -14.00 -0.03 -25.80
N ALA A 91 -13.41 0.20 -26.98
CA ALA A 91 -12.29 -0.60 -27.48
C ALA A 91 -11.05 -0.39 -26.60
N LEU A 92 -10.76 0.85 -26.23
CA LEU A 92 -9.66 1.19 -25.33
C LEU A 92 -9.88 0.65 -23.92
N ALA A 93 -11.09 0.80 -23.38
CA ALA A 93 -11.43 0.26 -22.06
C ALA A 93 -11.20 -1.27 -22.01
N ASN A 94 -11.58 -1.98 -23.07
CA ASN A 94 -11.35 -3.41 -23.21
C ASN A 94 -9.85 -3.75 -23.33
N ALA A 95 -9.08 -2.99 -24.12
CA ALA A 95 -7.63 -3.18 -24.23
C ALA A 95 -6.94 -3.00 -22.85
N CYS A 96 -7.31 -1.94 -22.12
CA CYS A 96 -6.82 -1.68 -20.76
C CYS A 96 -7.16 -2.84 -19.81
N GLU A 97 -8.43 -3.28 -19.78
CA GLU A 97 -8.89 -4.33 -18.88
C GLU A 97 -8.13 -5.64 -19.13
N LYS A 98 -8.05 -6.07 -20.40
CA LYS A 98 -7.27 -7.26 -20.79
C LYS A 98 -5.81 -7.13 -20.41
N GLY A 99 -5.19 -5.98 -20.68
CA GLY A 99 -3.79 -5.75 -20.34
C GLY A 99 -3.54 -5.84 -18.84
N ILE A 100 -4.40 -5.23 -18.01
CA ILE A 100 -4.26 -5.31 -16.56
C ILE A 100 -4.43 -6.76 -16.08
N ILE A 101 -5.38 -7.52 -16.63
CA ILE A 101 -5.56 -8.94 -16.28
C ILE A 101 -4.32 -9.76 -16.65
N GLU A 102 -3.80 -9.64 -17.87
CA GLU A 102 -2.60 -10.34 -18.31
C GLU A 102 -1.37 -9.98 -17.45
N ALA A 103 -1.24 -8.71 -17.06
CA ALA A 103 -0.20 -8.25 -16.16
C ALA A 103 -0.32 -8.87 -14.77
N ILE A 104 -1.52 -8.97 -14.22
CA ILE A 104 -1.77 -9.60 -12.92
C ILE A 104 -1.47 -11.10 -13.01
N GLU A 105 -1.94 -11.80 -14.04
CA GLU A 105 -1.68 -13.22 -14.26
C GLU A 105 -0.18 -13.50 -14.36
N TYR A 106 0.56 -12.63 -15.06
CA TYR A 106 2.02 -12.69 -15.12
C TYR A 106 2.66 -12.57 -13.74
N ILE A 107 2.28 -11.56 -12.95
CA ILE A 107 2.82 -11.35 -11.60
C ILE A 107 2.50 -12.57 -10.72
N VAL A 108 1.26 -13.05 -10.73
CA VAL A 108 0.83 -14.18 -9.88
C VAL A 108 1.57 -15.48 -10.25
N SER A 109 1.72 -15.78 -11.54
CA SER A 109 2.40 -16.99 -12.02
C SER A 109 3.92 -16.97 -11.82
N SER A 110 4.49 -15.77 -11.69
CA SER A 110 5.94 -15.58 -11.56
C SER A 110 6.37 -15.24 -10.13
N LYS A 111 5.45 -14.91 -9.23
CA LYS A 111 5.74 -14.45 -7.86
C LYS A 111 6.67 -15.39 -7.10
N ASP A 112 6.49 -16.71 -7.25
CA ASP A 112 7.23 -17.73 -6.49
C ASP A 112 8.65 -17.93 -7.01
N LYS A 113 8.96 -17.40 -8.20
CA LYS A 113 10.28 -17.44 -8.84
C LYS A 113 11.01 -16.09 -8.75
N MET A 114 10.31 -15.03 -8.36
CA MET A 114 10.87 -13.70 -8.20
C MET A 114 11.61 -13.62 -6.86
N PRO A 115 12.76 -12.93 -6.80
CA PRO A 115 13.45 -12.65 -5.54
C PRO A 115 12.70 -11.54 -4.78
N LEU A 116 11.49 -11.86 -4.34
CA LEU A 116 10.67 -10.94 -3.54
C LEU A 116 11.35 -10.73 -2.18
N PRO A 117 11.38 -9.48 -1.67
CA PRO A 117 11.88 -9.24 -0.32
C PRO A 117 11.08 -10.06 0.69
N ASP A 118 11.76 -10.61 1.69
CA ASP A 118 11.11 -11.42 2.72
C ASP A 118 9.91 -10.69 3.33
N ALA A 119 8.84 -11.42 3.63
CA ALA A 119 7.63 -10.88 4.28
C ALA A 119 7.92 -10.14 5.59
N ASN A 120 9.12 -10.32 6.15
CA ASN A 120 9.62 -9.73 7.37
C ASN A 120 10.49 -8.47 7.15
N ASN A 121 10.87 -8.15 5.91
CA ASN A 121 11.86 -7.10 5.59
C ASN A 121 11.31 -5.99 4.68
N VAL A 122 10.03 -5.64 4.78
CA VAL A 122 9.59 -4.39 4.16
C VAL A 122 8.91 -3.49 5.14
N ASN A 123 9.75 -2.68 5.80
CA ASN A 123 9.35 -1.51 6.58
C ASN A 123 8.13 -1.74 7.49
N ALA A 124 7.91 -2.96 7.97
CA ALA A 124 7.36 -3.15 9.30
C ALA A 124 8.52 -2.74 10.20
N LYS A 125 8.60 -1.44 10.50
CA LYS A 125 9.50 -1.00 11.54
C LYS A 125 9.04 -1.74 12.78
N ASP A 126 9.82 -2.71 13.24
CA ASP A 126 9.63 -3.23 14.58
C ASP A 126 9.62 -2.03 15.50
N GLY A 127 8.62 -1.98 16.36
CA GLY A 127 8.35 -0.78 17.11
C GLY A 127 7.07 -0.87 17.90
N THR A 128 6.87 0.13 18.72
CA THR A 128 5.77 0.21 19.65
C THR A 128 5.08 1.56 19.46
N TYR A 129 3.77 1.53 19.25
CA TYR A 129 2.95 2.72 19.31
C TYR A 129 2.71 3.08 20.77
N ILE A 130 2.96 4.33 21.12
CA ILE A 130 2.77 4.82 22.49
C ILE A 130 1.67 5.87 22.46
N THR A 131 0.63 5.61 23.25
CA THR A 131 -0.47 6.53 23.50
C THR A 131 -0.38 6.99 24.95
N ILE A 132 -0.56 8.29 25.19
CA ILE A 132 -0.48 8.89 26.51
C ILE A 132 -1.74 9.73 26.73
N LEU A 133 -2.62 9.24 27.59
CA LEU A 133 -3.84 9.95 27.99
C LEU A 133 -3.51 11.03 29.04
N ASN A 134 -4.30 12.10 29.07
CA ASN A 134 -4.14 13.26 29.96
C ASN A 134 -2.76 13.93 29.83
N ALA A 135 -2.24 14.00 28.61
CA ALA A 135 -0.91 14.48 28.30
C ALA A 135 -0.94 15.81 27.55
N ASP A 136 -0.05 16.71 27.98
CA ASP A 136 0.35 17.88 27.22
C ASP A 136 1.69 17.60 26.49
N TYR A 137 2.21 18.60 25.79
CA TYR A 137 3.47 18.49 25.08
C TYR A 137 4.65 18.10 25.98
N SER A 138 4.72 18.65 27.19
CA SER A 138 5.82 18.37 28.13
C SER A 138 5.81 16.90 28.57
N LYS A 139 4.60 16.39 28.85
CA LYS A 139 4.39 14.98 29.21
C LYS A 139 4.80 14.03 28.07
N VAL A 140 4.34 14.30 26.85
CA VAL A 140 4.72 13.50 25.67
C VAL A 140 6.22 13.57 25.39
N LYS A 141 6.80 14.76 25.48
CA LYS A 141 8.24 14.98 25.28
C LYS A 141 9.07 14.17 26.27
N THR A 142 8.69 14.14 27.55
CA THR A 142 9.39 13.39 28.59
C THR A 142 9.51 11.89 28.25
N VAL A 143 8.40 11.27 27.83
CA VAL A 143 8.40 9.84 27.48
C VAL A 143 9.18 9.62 26.17
N ALA A 144 8.98 10.48 25.17
CA ALA A 144 9.69 10.38 23.90
C ALA A 144 11.22 10.55 24.06
N GLU A 145 11.68 11.43 24.95
CA GLU A 145 13.11 11.63 25.22
C GLU A 145 13.73 10.42 25.91
N LEU A 146 13.06 9.84 26.92
CA LEU A 146 13.50 8.59 27.55
C LEU A 146 13.74 7.50 26.50
N LEU A 147 12.78 7.35 25.59
CA LEU A 147 12.76 6.25 24.63
C LEU A 147 13.62 6.51 23.38
N SER A 148 13.99 7.77 23.13
CA SER A 148 14.95 8.11 22.05
C SER A 148 16.30 7.42 22.20
N SER A 149 16.67 7.02 23.44
CA SER A 149 17.87 6.22 23.71
C SER A 149 17.78 4.77 23.23
N LYS A 150 16.58 4.29 22.91
CA LYS A 150 16.28 2.89 22.54
C LYS A 150 15.83 2.73 21.09
N GLY A 151 15.54 3.82 20.41
CA GLY A 151 14.95 3.77 19.09
C GLY A 151 14.66 5.15 18.51
N LYS A 152 14.21 5.17 17.26
CA LYS A 152 13.84 6.41 16.58
C LYS A 152 12.38 6.74 16.87
N VAL A 153 12.15 7.93 17.43
CA VAL A 153 10.79 8.44 17.65
C VAL A 153 10.28 9.17 16.40
N SER A 154 9.06 8.88 15.98
CA SER A 154 8.39 9.49 14.83
C SER A 154 6.88 9.67 15.07
N ASN A 155 6.20 10.38 14.17
CA ASN A 155 4.73 10.58 14.19
C ASN A 155 4.21 11.12 15.55
N LYS A 156 4.90 12.11 16.12
CA LYS A 156 4.47 12.76 17.36
C LYS A 156 3.25 13.63 17.09
N GLU A 157 2.15 13.32 17.75
CA GLU A 157 0.89 14.05 17.65
C GLU A 157 0.30 14.28 19.04
N ILE A 158 -0.42 15.40 19.20
CA ILE A 158 -1.16 15.72 20.42
C ILE A 158 -2.52 16.26 19.99
N VAL A 159 -3.58 15.55 20.38
CA VAL A 159 -4.96 15.89 20.05
C VAL A 159 -5.80 15.68 21.31
N ASP A 160 -6.55 16.70 21.73
CA ASP A 160 -7.52 16.63 22.84
C ASP A 160 -6.98 15.99 24.14
N GLY A 161 -5.79 16.42 24.57
CA GLY A 161 -5.14 15.90 25.78
C GLY A 161 -4.64 14.46 25.66
N THR A 162 -4.59 13.91 24.45
CA THR A 162 -3.99 12.61 24.14
C THR A 162 -2.76 12.83 23.27
N GLY A 163 -1.61 12.42 23.77
CA GLY A 163 -0.37 12.36 23.01
C GLY A 163 -0.18 10.99 22.39
N SER A 164 0.36 10.94 21.17
CA SER A 164 0.80 9.67 20.60
C SER A 164 2.05 9.81 19.75
N PHE A 165 2.83 8.74 19.68
CA PHE A 165 3.99 8.64 18.81
C PHE A 165 4.36 7.18 18.53
N PHE A 166 5.18 6.98 17.50
CA PHE A 166 5.74 5.67 17.17
C PHE A 166 7.23 5.62 17.54
N LEU A 167 7.62 4.58 18.27
CA LEU A 167 9.02 4.26 18.55
C LEU A 167 9.45 3.07 17.68
N GLU A 168 10.40 3.29 16.79
CA GLU A 168 11.05 2.24 15.99
C GLU A 168 12.19 1.61 16.80
N HIS A 169 12.09 0.31 17.13
CA HIS A 169 13.04 -0.46 17.93
C HIS A 169 12.91 -1.98 17.71
N SER A 170 13.98 -2.74 17.96
CA SER A 170 13.98 -4.21 17.87
C SER A 170 13.64 -4.93 19.19
N MET A 171 13.39 -4.19 20.28
CA MET A 171 13.08 -4.78 21.60
C MET A 171 11.63 -5.27 21.69
N LYS A 172 11.35 -6.17 22.64
CA LYS A 172 9.97 -6.57 22.98
C LYS A 172 9.21 -5.39 23.62
N THR A 173 7.91 -5.30 23.37
CA THR A 173 7.05 -4.25 23.94
C THR A 173 7.08 -4.25 25.47
N ASP A 174 7.12 -5.42 26.11
CA ASP A 174 7.23 -5.54 27.58
C ASP A 174 8.48 -4.85 28.12
N ALA A 175 9.62 -4.97 27.42
CA ALA A 175 10.87 -4.32 27.83
C ALA A 175 10.81 -2.79 27.72
N ILE A 176 9.98 -2.25 26.80
CA ILE A 176 9.71 -0.81 26.71
C ILE A 176 8.82 -0.38 27.88
N ALA A 177 7.78 -1.15 28.19
CA ALA A 177 6.91 -0.90 29.34
C ALA A 177 7.70 -0.89 30.66
N ASP A 178 8.55 -1.90 30.89
CA ASP A 178 9.41 -1.99 32.08
C ASP A 178 10.37 -0.78 32.19
N LEU A 179 10.91 -0.32 31.06
CA LEU A 179 11.76 0.87 31.03
C LEU A 179 10.98 2.14 31.41
N ILE A 180 9.75 2.28 30.91
CA ILE A 180 8.89 3.41 31.25
C ILE A 180 8.51 3.37 32.73
N ASP A 181 8.08 2.22 33.24
CA ASP A 181 7.66 2.08 34.64
C ASP A 181 8.83 2.32 35.60
N SER A 182 10.00 1.72 35.33
CA SER A 182 11.19 1.88 36.18
C SER A 182 11.74 3.32 36.25
N LYS A 183 11.53 4.14 35.21
CA LYS A 183 12.05 5.52 35.16
C LYS A 183 10.98 6.58 35.40
N LEU A 184 9.74 6.29 35.04
CA LEU A 184 8.65 7.26 35.00
C LEU A 184 7.35 6.76 35.66
N GLY A 185 7.33 5.60 36.33
CA GLY A 185 6.15 5.04 36.99
C GLY A 185 5.52 5.95 38.06
N ASN A 186 6.30 6.88 38.62
CA ASN A 186 5.78 7.92 39.52
C ASN A 186 4.96 9.00 38.79
N LYS A 187 5.16 9.17 37.48
CA LYS A 187 4.53 10.19 36.63
C LYS A 187 3.50 9.62 35.65
N TYR A 188 3.61 8.34 35.31
CA TYR A 188 2.72 7.66 34.37
C TYR A 188 2.31 6.31 34.93
N SER A 189 1.10 5.86 34.61
CA SER A 189 0.66 4.49 34.82
C SER A 189 0.48 3.80 33.47
N ILE A 190 0.90 2.55 33.35
CA ILE A 190 0.55 1.71 32.19
C ILE A 190 -0.91 1.28 32.35
N GLN A 191 -1.76 1.71 31.42
CA GLN A 191 -3.19 1.35 31.39
C GLN A 191 -3.44 0.11 30.55
N SER A 192 -2.75 -0.01 29.41
CA SER A 192 -2.79 -1.21 28.57
C SER A 192 -1.42 -1.51 27.98
N LEU A 193 -1.17 -2.81 27.82
CA LEU A 193 0.03 -3.37 27.22
C LEU A 193 -0.41 -4.46 26.25
N GLU A 194 -0.27 -4.18 24.95
CA GLU A 194 -0.53 -5.14 23.88
C GLU A 194 0.74 -5.29 23.02
N GLU A 195 0.80 -6.35 22.22
CA GLU A 195 1.92 -6.54 21.30
C GLU A 195 2.04 -5.37 20.30
N GLY A 196 3.09 -4.57 20.44
CA GLY A 196 3.34 -3.38 19.60
C GLY A 196 2.59 -2.11 20.03
N GLU A 197 1.89 -2.10 21.17
CA GLU A 197 1.16 -0.93 21.65
C GLU A 197 1.20 -0.79 23.18
N ILE A 198 1.45 0.43 23.66
CA ILE A 198 1.41 0.78 25.08
C ILE A 198 0.51 2.00 25.25
N THR A 199 -0.48 1.90 26.14
CA THR A 199 -1.25 3.06 26.59
C THR A 199 -0.82 3.43 28.00
N LEU A 200 -0.42 4.68 28.16
CA LEU A 200 -0.08 5.31 29.42
C LEU A 200 -1.18 6.30 29.83
N VAL A 201 -1.38 6.47 31.12
CA VAL A 201 -2.14 7.58 31.69
C VAL A 201 -1.16 8.46 32.46
N ALA A 202 -1.05 9.72 32.07
CA ALA A 202 -0.27 10.69 32.83
C ALA A 202 -0.98 11.03 34.14
N LYS A 203 -0.22 11.03 35.24
CA LYS A 203 -0.67 11.47 36.56
C LYS A 203 -0.67 13.00 36.67
#